data_AF-A0AA43THH6-F1
#
_entry.id   AF-A0AA43THH6-F1
#
_cell.length_a   1.000
_cell.length_b   1.000
_cell.length_c   1.000
_cell.angle_alpha   90.00
_cell.angle_beta   90.00
_cell.angle_gamma   90.00
#
_symmetry.space_group_name_H-M   'P 1'
#
loop_
_entity.id
_entity.type
_entity.pdbx_description
1 polymer ?
#
loop_
_entity_poly.entity_id
_entity_poly.type
_entity_poly.pdbx_seq_one_letter_code
_entity_poly.pdbx_strand_id
1 'polypeptide(L)'
;MNESIEAYCSRAFRAGKKRWRGVAAAILLALIAIPLSANEPSKPDEVGRVTLVIGQALADNNKGERRPLKRGDAVYVDETIETAAGGHVHLRFVDEGTVSLRPNSRLSIELYHYDKVQPKNSAIRFNLEAGVVRSISGKATEAAHDRFRLNTPITAIGVLGTDFVVRADAEKTWAGVYSGAIAIAPLSAQCAVNGLGACGGATHLSEAMGGVMIEFSGRREKEKIVPLDSAILSKASHTGSEQPDQPAVTPGRITVAEMKATDIANRLDVVSQPAQSIQPIQPIQPIPPVQPIPPVLPPSPFAWARWGGQLPVDTLSQPYAEARAGRDVTIGNKYFALFRAPSALTGLELRAGAYDFNLARDQVHFVGNGSSWQTQDSPFAKLDAATLRVDFAQREFATHLEMSHPQAGAAVLDLSGPVQDNGIFGAQDAAGKVAGALSTDGAHAGMLFEREVQAGTFHGITDWTKK
;
A
#
# COMPACT_ATOMS: atom_id res chain seq x y z
N MET A 1 15.36 12.55 -66.90
CA MET A 1 15.06 13.93 -67.30
C MET A 1 15.04 14.81 -66.07
N ASN A 2 16.05 15.63 -65.76
CA ASN A 2 17.48 15.62 -66.09
C ASN A 2 18.14 16.58 -65.05
N GLU A 3 19.37 16.36 -64.57
CA GLU A 3 20.59 16.98 -65.11
C GLU A 3 20.43 18.45 -65.53
N SER A 4 21.29 19.42 -65.18
CA SER A 4 22.52 19.49 -64.38
C SER A 4 22.73 20.99 -64.04
N ILE A 5 23.31 21.41 -62.90
CA ILE A 5 24.75 21.41 -62.59
C ILE A 5 25.61 22.07 -63.68
N GLU A 6 26.45 23.02 -63.24
CA GLU A 6 27.64 23.59 -63.94
C GLU A 6 27.47 24.33 -65.27
N ALA A 7 27.56 25.67 -65.22
CA ALA A 7 28.45 26.46 -66.09
C ALA A 7 28.50 27.95 -65.71
N TYR A 8 29.32 28.35 -64.73
CA TYR A 8 29.97 29.66 -64.83
C TYR A 8 31.45 29.57 -64.50
N CYS A 9 32.24 29.66 -65.58
CA CYS A 9 33.61 29.21 -65.64
C CYS A 9 34.59 30.39 -65.55
N SER A 10 35.64 30.21 -64.75
CA SER A 10 37.03 30.62 -65.04
C SER A 10 37.52 32.08 -64.81
N ARG A 11 38.86 32.13 -64.68
CA ARG A 11 39.82 33.25 -64.87
C ARG A 11 40.00 34.21 -63.67
N ALA A 12 41.22 34.60 -63.28
CA ALA A 12 42.58 34.29 -63.76
C ALA A 12 43.58 34.37 -62.56
N PHE A 13 44.60 33.50 -62.43
CA PHE A 13 45.95 33.66 -63.02
C PHE A 13 46.55 35.06 -62.70
N ARG A 14 47.69 35.23 -61.99
CA ARG A 14 49.04 34.81 -62.41
C ARG A 14 50.12 35.20 -61.37
N ALA A 15 51.25 34.48 -61.38
CA ALA A 15 52.58 34.85 -60.86
C ALA A 15 52.77 35.21 -59.36
N GLY A 16 53.64 34.46 -58.69
CA GLY A 16 54.30 34.91 -57.46
C GLY A 16 55.82 35.00 -57.62
N LYS A 17 56.51 35.52 -56.60
CA LYS A 17 57.76 34.94 -56.06
C LYS A 17 58.25 35.65 -54.78
N LYS A 18 58.46 34.83 -53.74
CA LYS A 18 59.55 34.88 -52.74
C LYS A 18 59.62 36.01 -51.69
N ARG A 19 59.60 35.52 -50.42
CA ARG A 19 60.41 35.95 -49.24
C ARG A 19 60.05 37.27 -48.55
N TRP A 20 59.27 37.17 -47.46
CA TRP A 20 59.69 37.38 -46.05
C TRP A 20 58.56 36.89 -45.14
N ARG A 21 58.77 35.83 -44.34
CA ARG A 21 59.10 35.90 -42.90
C ARG A 21 58.17 36.85 -42.12
N GLY A 22 57.24 36.30 -41.33
CA GLY A 22 56.85 36.95 -40.07
C GLY A 22 55.38 37.20 -39.72
N VAL A 23 54.37 36.74 -40.49
CA VAL A 23 52.96 36.86 -40.05
C VAL A 23 52.18 35.57 -40.34
N ALA A 24 52.50 34.50 -39.61
CA ALA A 24 51.80 33.21 -39.64
C ALA A 24 51.20 32.88 -38.27
N ALA A 25 50.35 33.78 -37.74
CA ALA A 25 49.80 33.65 -36.38
C ALA A 25 48.43 34.32 -36.11
N ALA A 26 47.77 34.96 -37.10
CA ALA A 26 46.63 35.85 -36.81
C ALA A 26 45.35 35.63 -37.64
N ILE A 27 45.33 34.77 -38.67
CA ILE A 27 44.15 34.54 -39.53
C ILE A 27 43.90 33.03 -39.72
N LEU A 28 43.85 32.30 -38.61
CA LEU A 28 43.43 30.88 -38.57
C LEU A 28 42.65 30.57 -37.27
N LEU A 29 41.87 31.54 -36.78
CA LEU A 29 41.31 31.53 -35.42
C LEU A 29 39.87 32.08 -35.36
N ALA A 30 39.09 31.89 -36.44
CA ALA A 30 37.75 32.48 -36.60
C ALA A 30 36.73 31.61 -37.37
N LEU A 31 36.92 30.27 -37.43
CA LEU A 31 36.09 29.40 -38.28
C LEU A 31 35.71 28.02 -37.69
N ILE A 32 35.84 27.85 -36.36
CA ILE A 32 35.26 26.70 -35.64
C ILE A 32 34.62 27.20 -34.34
N ALA A 33 33.41 27.74 -34.46
CA ALA A 33 32.52 28.03 -33.35
C ALA A 33 31.14 27.42 -33.64
N ILE A 34 31.12 26.09 -33.81
CA ILE A 34 29.87 25.33 -33.76
C ILE A 34 29.42 25.37 -32.30
N PRO A 35 28.23 25.91 -31.97
CA PRO A 35 27.72 25.81 -30.63
C PRO A 35 27.45 24.32 -30.36
N LEU A 36 28.28 23.69 -29.53
CA LEU A 36 27.90 22.45 -28.87
C LEU A 36 26.69 22.79 -28.00
N SER A 37 25.50 22.50 -28.52
CA SER A 37 24.30 22.40 -27.70
C SER A 37 24.57 21.24 -26.75
N ALA A 38 24.92 21.57 -25.51
CA ALA A 38 24.91 20.59 -24.44
C ALA A 38 23.47 20.12 -24.32
N ASN A 39 23.21 18.86 -24.69
CA ASN A 39 21.99 18.19 -24.27
C ASN A 39 22.06 18.10 -22.74
N GLU A 40 21.47 19.07 -22.06
CA GLU A 40 21.21 18.94 -20.64
C GLU A 40 20.38 17.65 -20.46
N PRO A 41 20.79 16.73 -19.57
CA PRO A 41 20.02 15.52 -19.34
C PRO A 41 18.65 15.94 -18.83
N SER A 42 17.62 15.60 -19.61
CA SER A 42 16.23 15.87 -19.26
C SER A 42 15.97 15.36 -17.85
N LYS A 43 15.59 16.27 -16.94
CA LYS A 43 15.26 15.92 -15.55
C LYS A 43 14.23 14.79 -15.57
N PRO A 44 14.43 13.68 -14.82
CA PRO A 44 13.46 12.59 -14.77
C PRO A 44 12.06 13.10 -14.38
N ASP A 45 11.03 12.63 -15.07
CA ASP A 45 9.65 13.03 -14.83
C ASP A 45 9.21 12.55 -13.44
N GLU A 46 9.02 13.51 -12.53
CA GLU A 46 8.45 13.26 -11.20
C GLU A 46 6.98 12.90 -11.35
N VAL A 47 6.61 11.69 -10.94
CA VAL A 47 5.23 11.18 -11.07
C VAL A 47 4.54 10.94 -9.74
N GLY A 48 5.26 11.06 -8.63
CA GLY A 48 4.67 11.04 -7.30
C GLY A 48 5.64 11.40 -6.19
N ARG A 49 5.18 11.24 -4.95
CA ARG A 49 5.99 11.35 -3.73
C ARG A 49 5.68 10.22 -2.75
N VAL A 50 6.68 9.90 -1.94
CA VAL A 50 6.57 9.02 -0.78
C VAL A 50 5.85 9.76 0.36
N THR A 51 4.70 9.24 0.79
CA THR A 51 3.88 9.83 1.87
C THR A 51 4.12 9.18 3.23
N LEU A 52 4.59 7.93 3.25
CA LEU A 52 4.96 7.16 4.45
C LEU A 52 6.03 6.13 4.09
N VAL A 53 7.00 5.91 4.98
CA VAL A 53 7.92 4.77 4.99
C VAL A 53 7.93 4.18 6.40
N ILE A 54 7.86 2.85 6.51
CA ILE A 54 8.08 2.10 7.75
C ILE A 54 9.14 1.04 7.43
N GLY A 55 10.14 0.85 8.29
CA GLY A 55 11.23 -0.08 8.02
C GLY A 55 12.11 0.38 6.85
N GLN A 56 12.68 -0.57 6.10
CA GLN A 56 13.57 -0.27 4.96
C GLN A 56 12.84 -0.39 3.62
N ALA A 57 13.06 0.60 2.76
CA ALA A 57 12.65 0.58 1.37
C ALA A 57 13.65 1.35 0.50
N LEU A 58 13.77 0.93 -0.75
CA LEU A 58 14.69 1.46 -1.75
C LEU A 58 13.92 1.81 -3.03
N ALA A 59 14.45 2.76 -3.80
CA ALA A 59 14.16 2.91 -5.22
C ALA A 59 15.43 2.59 -6.01
N ASP A 60 15.29 1.77 -7.06
CA ASP A 60 16.30 1.45 -8.07
C ASP A 60 15.88 2.10 -9.38
N ASN A 61 16.69 2.96 -9.98
CA ASN A 61 16.35 3.67 -11.22
C ASN A 61 16.56 2.85 -12.50
N ASN A 62 16.65 1.51 -12.37
CA ASN A 62 16.93 0.54 -13.43
C ASN A 62 18.26 0.78 -14.19
N LYS A 63 19.10 1.70 -13.70
CA LYS A 63 20.49 1.92 -14.13
C LYS A 63 21.49 1.43 -13.06
N GLY A 64 20.99 0.80 -12.00
CA GLY A 64 21.77 0.28 -10.87
C GLY A 64 22.03 1.28 -9.75
N GLU A 65 21.54 2.51 -9.85
CA GLU A 65 21.60 3.47 -8.74
C GLU A 65 20.44 3.22 -7.79
N ARG A 66 20.77 2.77 -6.57
CA ARG A 66 19.80 2.50 -5.51
C ARG A 66 19.87 3.56 -4.43
N ARG A 67 18.71 4.12 -4.08
CA ARG A 67 18.56 5.12 -3.01
C ARG A 67 17.57 4.63 -1.94
N PRO A 68 17.85 4.80 -0.64
CA PRO A 68 16.87 4.55 0.40
C PRO A 68 15.76 5.60 0.34
N LEU A 69 14.51 5.15 0.42
CA LEU A 69 13.34 6.03 0.40
C LEU A 69 13.04 6.62 1.78
N LYS A 70 12.68 7.89 1.80
CA LYS A 70 12.19 8.63 2.96
C LYS A 70 10.89 9.34 2.61
N ARG A 71 10.12 9.70 3.64
CA ARG A 71 8.91 10.53 3.48
C ARG A 71 9.27 11.88 2.85
N GLY A 72 8.53 12.26 1.81
CA GLY A 72 8.76 13.47 1.02
C GLY A 72 9.55 13.25 -0.27
N ASP A 73 10.28 12.14 -0.40
CA ASP A 73 11.05 11.84 -1.61
C ASP A 73 10.14 11.76 -2.84
N ALA A 74 10.61 12.31 -3.96
CA ALA A 74 10.02 12.09 -5.27
C ALA A 74 10.11 10.61 -5.67
N VAL A 75 9.19 10.16 -6.54
CA VAL A 75 9.31 8.92 -7.33
C VAL A 75 9.13 9.23 -8.81
N TYR A 76 9.85 8.49 -9.64
CA TYR A 76 9.99 8.73 -11.08
C TYR A 76 9.51 7.53 -11.91
N VAL A 77 9.22 7.75 -13.20
CA VAL A 77 9.03 6.65 -14.16
C VAL A 77 10.34 5.87 -14.30
N ASP A 78 10.23 4.58 -14.62
CA ASP A 78 11.31 3.60 -14.69
C ASP A 78 12.03 3.34 -13.34
N GLU A 79 11.53 3.85 -12.21
CA GLU A 79 11.97 3.38 -10.89
C GLU A 79 11.26 2.08 -10.50
N THR A 80 12.04 1.15 -9.94
CA THR A 80 11.53 0.01 -9.19
C THR A 80 11.61 0.28 -7.69
N ILE A 81 10.47 0.19 -7.01
CA ILE A 81 10.34 0.39 -5.58
C ILE A 81 10.40 -0.99 -4.88
N GLU A 82 11.39 -1.16 -4.00
CA GLU A 82 11.64 -2.39 -3.25
C GLU A 82 11.43 -2.16 -1.75
N THR A 83 10.69 -3.05 -1.09
CA THR A 83 10.48 -3.04 0.38
C THR A 83 11.09 -4.29 1.01
N ALA A 84 11.90 -4.11 2.06
CA ALA A 84 12.51 -5.22 2.77
C ALA A 84 11.50 -5.96 3.68
N ALA A 85 11.98 -6.95 4.44
CA ALA A 85 11.23 -7.50 5.56
C ALA A 85 10.89 -6.38 6.58
N GLY A 86 9.62 -6.29 6.99
CA GLY A 86 9.09 -5.16 7.77
C GLY A 86 8.91 -3.83 7.01
N GLY A 87 9.46 -3.70 5.80
CA GLY A 87 9.36 -2.52 4.95
C GLY A 87 7.93 -2.25 4.46
N HIS A 88 7.45 -1.02 4.59
CA HIS A 88 6.21 -0.57 3.96
C HIS A 88 6.43 0.83 3.36
N VAL A 89 5.83 1.08 2.20
CA VAL A 89 5.88 2.40 1.53
C VAL A 89 4.49 2.78 1.03
N HIS A 90 4.06 4.01 1.32
CA HIS A 90 2.89 4.60 0.67
C HIS A 90 3.34 5.71 -0.28
N LEU A 91 2.88 5.65 -1.52
CA LEU A 91 3.11 6.62 -2.58
C LEU A 91 1.80 7.37 -2.89
N ARG A 92 1.90 8.67 -3.17
CA ARG A 92 0.83 9.46 -3.80
C ARG A 92 1.36 10.02 -5.12
N PHE A 93 0.63 9.81 -6.19
CA PHE A 93 1.01 10.22 -7.54
C PHE A 93 0.40 11.58 -7.92
N VAL A 94 0.88 12.16 -9.03
CA VAL A 94 0.50 13.49 -9.54
C VAL A 94 -0.97 13.63 -9.96
N ASP A 95 -1.72 12.54 -10.00
CA ASP A 95 -3.16 12.48 -10.29
C ASP A 95 -4.05 12.26 -9.04
N GLU A 96 -3.45 12.31 -7.84
CA GLU A 96 -4.00 11.94 -6.52
C GLU A 96 -4.19 10.42 -6.26
N GLY A 97 -3.84 9.56 -7.21
CA GLY A 97 -3.83 8.10 -7.02
C GLY A 97 -2.79 7.69 -5.97
N THR A 98 -3.05 6.58 -5.27
CA THR A 98 -2.16 6.11 -4.20
C THR A 98 -1.81 4.64 -4.36
N VAL A 99 -0.59 4.29 -3.94
CA VAL A 99 -0.08 2.92 -3.95
C VAL A 99 0.55 2.62 -2.60
N SER A 100 0.17 1.50 -1.99
CA SER A 100 0.78 1.00 -0.75
C SER A 100 1.47 -0.34 -1.02
N LEU A 101 2.77 -0.42 -0.71
CA LEU A 101 3.57 -1.63 -0.77
C LEU A 101 3.76 -2.21 0.63
N ARG A 102 3.48 -3.51 0.78
CA ARG A 102 3.72 -4.29 2.00
C ARG A 102 5.14 -4.88 2.01
N PRO A 103 5.62 -5.52 3.10
CA PRO A 103 6.96 -6.10 3.15
C PRO A 103 7.22 -7.12 2.05
N ASN A 104 8.49 -7.20 1.63
CA ASN A 104 8.97 -8.11 0.59
C ASN A 104 8.26 -7.92 -0.77
N SER A 105 7.94 -6.67 -1.12
CA SER A 105 7.37 -6.29 -2.42
C SER A 105 8.38 -5.61 -3.33
N ARG A 106 8.22 -5.83 -4.65
CA ARG A 106 8.98 -5.20 -5.74
C ARG A 106 8.01 -4.74 -6.83
N LEU A 107 7.91 -3.41 -7.04
CA LEU A 107 6.97 -2.78 -7.98
C LEU A 107 7.70 -1.80 -8.90
N SER A 108 7.65 -2.04 -10.20
CA SER A 108 8.16 -1.12 -11.23
C SER A 108 7.07 -0.15 -11.72
N ILE A 109 7.47 1.11 -11.91
CA ILE A 109 6.63 2.21 -12.45
C ILE A 109 6.97 2.38 -13.95
N GLU A 110 6.52 1.43 -14.78
CA GLU A 110 6.89 1.35 -16.20
C GLU A 110 6.30 2.46 -17.09
N LEU A 111 5.14 3.01 -16.72
CA LEU A 111 4.52 4.12 -17.43
C LEU A 111 3.65 4.90 -16.45
N TYR A 112 3.82 6.21 -16.41
CA TYR A 112 2.96 7.07 -15.61
C TYR A 112 2.80 8.45 -16.25
N HIS A 113 1.80 8.58 -17.13
CA HIS A 113 1.49 9.82 -17.83
C HIS A 113 0.10 10.31 -17.45
N TYR A 114 0.00 11.52 -16.90
CA TYR A 114 -1.26 12.18 -16.57
C TYR A 114 -1.39 13.49 -17.35
N ASP A 115 -2.27 13.50 -18.36
CA ASP A 115 -2.57 14.69 -19.15
C ASP A 115 -3.70 15.50 -18.47
N LYS A 116 -3.37 16.63 -17.85
CA LYS A 116 -4.35 17.50 -17.18
C LYS A 116 -5.25 18.27 -18.16
N VAL A 117 -4.86 18.39 -19.43
CA VAL A 117 -5.60 19.13 -20.47
C VAL A 117 -6.56 18.19 -21.21
N GLN A 118 -6.11 16.97 -21.51
CA GLN A 118 -6.92 15.92 -22.12
C GLN A 118 -6.81 14.61 -21.30
N PRO A 119 -7.53 14.50 -20.16
CA PRO A 119 -7.41 13.38 -19.22
C PRO A 119 -7.53 11.97 -19.83
N LYS A 120 -8.22 11.82 -20.97
CA LYS A 120 -8.33 10.55 -21.72
C LYS A 120 -7.03 10.08 -22.38
N ASN A 121 -6.04 10.96 -22.56
CA ASN A 121 -4.72 10.60 -23.10
C ASN A 121 -3.81 9.97 -22.04
N SER A 122 -4.16 10.10 -20.76
CA SER A 122 -3.40 9.56 -19.63
C SER A 122 -3.21 8.04 -19.78
N ALA A 123 -2.09 7.52 -19.28
CA ALA A 123 -1.80 6.09 -19.30
C ALA A 123 -0.92 5.72 -18.11
N ILE A 124 -1.27 4.63 -17.45
CA ILE A 124 -0.56 4.15 -16.27
C ILE A 124 -0.30 2.65 -16.44
N ARG A 125 0.96 2.23 -16.31
CA ARG A 125 1.33 0.82 -16.19
C ARG A 125 2.29 0.61 -15.04
N PHE A 126 1.90 -0.29 -14.15
CA PHE A 126 2.73 -0.82 -13.08
C PHE A 126 3.04 -2.30 -13.35
N ASN A 127 4.16 -2.78 -12.82
CA ASN A 127 4.48 -4.21 -12.79
C ASN A 127 4.87 -4.64 -11.37
N LEU A 128 4.04 -5.47 -10.76
CA LEU A 128 4.30 -6.09 -9.46
C LEU A 128 5.01 -7.42 -9.67
N GLU A 129 6.32 -7.44 -9.50
CA GLU A 129 7.12 -8.64 -9.71
C GLU A 129 6.94 -9.65 -8.56
N ALA A 130 6.84 -9.15 -7.33
CA ALA A 130 6.62 -9.96 -6.14
C ALA A 130 6.01 -9.13 -5.00
N GLY A 131 5.39 -9.81 -4.03
CA GLY A 131 4.87 -9.24 -2.80
C GLY A 131 3.45 -8.73 -2.94
N VAL A 132 3.08 -7.68 -2.20
CA VAL A 132 1.70 -7.18 -2.14
C VAL A 132 1.65 -5.68 -2.34
N VAL A 133 0.85 -5.28 -3.34
CA VAL A 133 0.49 -3.89 -3.61
C VAL A 133 -1.00 -3.68 -3.37
N ARG A 134 -1.35 -2.55 -2.76
CA ARG A 134 -2.69 -1.98 -2.87
C ARG A 134 -2.61 -0.74 -3.75
N SER A 135 -3.53 -0.62 -4.70
CA SER A 135 -3.63 0.57 -5.54
C SER A 135 -5.04 1.14 -5.45
N ILE A 136 -5.11 2.46 -5.28
CA ILE A 136 -6.33 3.25 -5.32
C ILE A 136 -6.16 4.21 -6.49
N SER A 137 -7.06 4.09 -7.46
CA SER A 137 -7.06 4.88 -8.69
C SER A 137 -7.13 6.38 -8.40
N GLY A 138 -6.41 7.17 -9.20
CA GLY A 138 -6.54 8.63 -9.23
C GLY A 138 -7.20 9.13 -10.51
N LYS A 139 -7.17 10.45 -10.71
CA LYS A 139 -7.88 11.16 -11.78
C LYS A 139 -7.49 10.73 -13.19
N ALA A 140 -6.25 10.25 -13.39
CA ALA A 140 -5.80 9.72 -14.67
C ALA A 140 -6.56 8.43 -15.02
N THR A 141 -6.66 7.52 -14.05
CA THR A 141 -7.35 6.24 -14.19
C THR A 141 -8.87 6.40 -14.26
N GLU A 142 -9.45 7.35 -13.51
CA GLU A 142 -10.88 7.67 -13.60
C GLU A 142 -11.28 8.14 -15.01
N ALA A 143 -10.42 8.95 -15.65
CA ALA A 143 -10.67 9.47 -16.99
C ALA A 143 -10.28 8.53 -18.14
N ALA A 144 -9.31 7.64 -17.92
CA ALA A 144 -8.70 6.76 -18.91
C ALA A 144 -8.53 5.33 -18.37
N HIS A 145 -9.63 4.74 -17.88
CA HIS A 145 -9.61 3.43 -17.21
C HIS A 145 -9.16 2.28 -18.13
N ASP A 146 -9.41 2.41 -19.43
CA ASP A 146 -8.94 1.53 -20.51
C ASP A 146 -7.43 1.66 -20.77
N ARG A 147 -6.76 2.62 -20.12
CA ARG A 147 -5.32 2.90 -20.23
C ARG A 147 -4.57 2.73 -18.91
N PHE A 148 -5.22 2.17 -17.88
CA PHE A 148 -4.55 1.67 -16.67
C PHE A 148 -4.28 0.18 -16.77
N ARG A 149 -3.09 -0.26 -16.32
CA ARG A 149 -2.72 -1.68 -16.24
C ARG A 149 -1.80 -1.95 -15.04
N LEU A 150 -2.02 -3.06 -14.35
CA LEU A 150 -1.07 -3.64 -13.40
C LEU A 150 -0.73 -5.05 -13.85
N ASN A 151 0.53 -5.28 -14.20
CA ASN A 151 1.06 -6.60 -14.53
C ASN A 151 1.56 -7.31 -13.26
N THR A 152 1.58 -8.65 -13.33
CA THR A 152 2.30 -9.56 -12.43
C THR A 152 3.06 -10.58 -13.30
N PRO A 153 3.90 -11.49 -12.74
CA PRO A 153 4.64 -12.46 -13.56
C PRO A 153 3.77 -13.36 -14.46
N ILE A 154 2.51 -13.56 -14.11
CA ILE A 154 1.58 -14.48 -14.81
C ILE A 154 0.25 -13.85 -15.24
N THR A 155 -0.10 -12.64 -14.79
CA THR A 155 -1.41 -12.02 -15.09
C THR A 155 -1.27 -10.52 -15.38
N ALA A 156 -2.31 -9.95 -15.99
CA ALA A 156 -2.50 -8.52 -16.06
C ALA A 156 -3.90 -8.12 -15.62
N ILE A 157 -3.99 -6.93 -15.02
CA ILE A 157 -5.16 -6.41 -14.31
C ILE A 157 -5.47 -5.01 -14.86
N GLY A 158 -6.65 -4.87 -15.46
CA GLY A 158 -7.28 -3.58 -15.77
C GLY A 158 -8.30 -3.19 -14.70
N VAL A 159 -8.70 -1.91 -14.66
CA VAL A 159 -9.55 -1.36 -13.60
C VAL A 159 -10.61 -0.41 -14.16
N LEU A 160 -11.54 0.05 -13.31
CA LEU A 160 -12.64 0.96 -13.62
C LEU A 160 -12.83 1.98 -12.47
N GLY A 161 -11.78 2.74 -12.14
CA GLY A 161 -11.80 3.68 -11.00
C GLY A 161 -11.92 2.95 -9.65
N THR A 162 -10.86 2.25 -9.25
CA THR A 162 -10.95 1.12 -8.31
C THR A 162 -9.98 1.25 -7.12
N ASP A 163 -10.38 0.70 -5.98
CA ASP A 163 -9.54 0.36 -4.82
C ASP A 163 -9.38 -1.17 -4.76
N PHE A 164 -8.17 -1.66 -5.02
CA PHE A 164 -7.89 -3.09 -5.12
C PHE A 164 -6.52 -3.45 -4.53
N VAL A 165 -6.38 -4.71 -4.14
CA VAL A 165 -5.14 -5.30 -3.61
C VAL A 165 -4.74 -6.50 -4.44
N VAL A 166 -3.44 -6.63 -4.71
CA VAL A 166 -2.85 -7.73 -5.47
C VAL A 166 -1.67 -8.27 -4.69
N ARG A 167 -1.67 -9.58 -4.43
CA ARG A 167 -0.44 -10.31 -4.09
C ARG A 167 0.03 -11.09 -5.32
N ALA A 168 1.32 -11.02 -5.62
CA ALA A 168 1.96 -11.82 -6.64
C ALA A 168 3.20 -12.56 -6.13
N ASP A 169 3.41 -13.74 -6.69
CA ASP A 169 4.69 -14.45 -6.72
C ASP A 169 4.88 -15.03 -8.13
N ALA A 170 5.98 -15.74 -8.37
CA ALA A 170 6.32 -16.25 -9.70
C ALA A 170 5.32 -17.28 -10.25
N GLU A 171 4.51 -17.93 -9.41
CA GLU A 171 3.56 -18.96 -9.83
C GLU A 171 2.10 -18.53 -9.76
N LYS A 172 1.78 -17.53 -8.92
CA LYS A 172 0.40 -17.23 -8.54
C LYS A 172 0.15 -15.74 -8.37
N THR A 173 -1.11 -15.36 -8.55
CA THR A 173 -1.58 -14.00 -8.29
C THR A 173 -2.95 -14.07 -7.62
N TRP A 174 -3.11 -13.31 -6.54
CA TRP A 174 -4.37 -13.11 -5.85
C TRP A 174 -4.76 -11.65 -6.01
N ALA A 175 -5.95 -11.37 -6.54
CA ALA A 175 -6.45 -10.02 -6.70
C ALA A 175 -7.82 -9.88 -6.01
N GLY A 176 -7.97 -8.85 -5.18
CA GLY A 176 -9.18 -8.54 -4.40
C GLY A 176 -9.60 -7.09 -4.59
N VAL A 177 -10.91 -6.83 -4.50
CA VAL A 177 -11.49 -5.49 -4.67
C VAL A 177 -12.12 -5.04 -3.37
N TYR A 178 -11.83 -3.80 -2.98
CA TYR A 178 -12.47 -3.10 -1.86
C TYR A 178 -13.55 -2.13 -2.34
N SER A 179 -13.35 -1.47 -3.48
CA SER A 179 -14.38 -0.69 -4.16
C SER A 179 -14.13 -0.58 -5.66
N GLY A 180 -15.19 -0.49 -6.47
CA GLY A 180 -15.15 -0.49 -7.94
C GLY A 180 -15.08 -1.89 -8.52
N ALA A 181 -14.30 -2.06 -9.60
CA ALA A 181 -14.08 -3.36 -10.25
C ALA A 181 -12.69 -3.51 -10.88
N ILE A 182 -12.22 -4.76 -10.98
CA ILE A 182 -11.05 -5.16 -11.76
C ILE A 182 -11.43 -6.17 -12.83
N ALA A 183 -10.60 -6.26 -13.85
CA ALA A 183 -10.63 -7.28 -14.88
C ALA A 183 -9.23 -7.91 -14.96
N ILE A 184 -9.11 -9.19 -14.60
CA ILE A 184 -7.85 -9.92 -14.51
C ILE A 184 -7.81 -11.05 -15.56
N ALA A 185 -6.68 -11.18 -16.25
CA ALA A 185 -6.44 -12.22 -17.26
C ALA A 185 -5.02 -12.77 -17.14
N PRO A 186 -4.75 -14.03 -17.53
CA PRO A 186 -3.40 -14.52 -17.68
C PRO A 186 -2.67 -13.77 -18.81
N LEU A 187 -1.36 -13.54 -18.64
CA LEU A 187 -0.51 -13.01 -19.70
C LEU A 187 -0.42 -14.05 -20.83
N SER A 188 -0.56 -13.59 -22.08
CA SER A 188 -0.61 -14.45 -23.27
C SER A 188 -0.27 -13.66 -24.52
N ALA A 189 -0.23 -14.31 -25.70
CA ALA A 189 -0.08 -13.62 -26.98
C ALA A 189 -1.21 -12.59 -27.24
N GLN A 190 -2.41 -12.82 -26.68
CA GLN A 190 -3.56 -11.93 -26.76
C GLN A 190 -3.65 -10.93 -25.59
N CYS A 191 -2.79 -11.11 -24.57
CA CYS A 191 -2.71 -10.29 -23.36
C CYS A 191 -1.25 -9.95 -23.07
N ALA A 192 -0.63 -9.16 -23.95
CA ALA A 192 0.80 -8.86 -23.91
C ALA A 192 1.21 -7.99 -22.70
N VAL A 193 2.45 -8.14 -22.24
CA VAL A 193 3.01 -7.41 -21.08
C VAL A 193 2.99 -5.89 -21.31
N ASN A 194 3.38 -5.45 -22.50
CA ASN A 194 3.43 -4.04 -22.90
C ASN A 194 2.06 -3.43 -23.26
N GLY A 195 0.95 -4.15 -23.05
CA GLY A 195 -0.40 -3.64 -23.28
C GLY A 195 -0.79 -2.51 -22.33
N LEU A 196 -2.02 -2.03 -22.49
CA LEU A 196 -2.73 -1.14 -21.57
C LEU A 196 -4.16 -1.65 -21.40
N GLY A 197 -4.81 -1.27 -20.29
CA GLY A 197 -6.18 -1.67 -20.00
C GLY A 197 -6.34 -3.14 -19.61
N ALA A 198 -7.62 -3.55 -19.55
CA ALA A 198 -8.03 -4.93 -19.38
C ALA A 198 -7.82 -5.75 -20.66
N CYS A 199 -7.45 -7.02 -20.52
CA CYS A 199 -7.37 -7.94 -21.66
C CYS A 199 -8.76 -8.48 -22.06
N GLY A 200 -8.91 -8.85 -23.33
CA GLY A 200 -10.11 -9.54 -23.81
C GLY A 200 -10.31 -10.88 -23.12
N GLY A 201 -11.56 -11.19 -22.73
CA GLY A 201 -11.89 -12.43 -22.01
C GLY A 201 -11.44 -12.47 -20.54
N ALA A 202 -11.05 -11.32 -19.95
CA ALA A 202 -10.68 -11.23 -18.55
C ALA A 202 -11.81 -11.68 -17.59
N THR A 203 -11.43 -12.29 -16.47
CA THR A 203 -12.34 -12.55 -15.37
C THR A 203 -12.56 -11.26 -14.59
N HIS A 204 -13.81 -10.91 -14.34
CA HIS A 204 -14.17 -9.69 -13.61
C HIS A 204 -14.39 -9.99 -12.11
N LEU A 205 -13.92 -9.07 -11.27
CA LEU A 205 -14.24 -9.04 -9.84
C LEU A 205 -14.66 -7.61 -9.48
N SER A 206 -15.77 -7.46 -8.75
CA SER A 206 -16.28 -6.16 -8.28
C SER A 206 -16.59 -6.19 -6.79
N GLU A 207 -16.75 -5.00 -6.20
CA GLU A 207 -17.15 -4.82 -4.79
C GLU A 207 -18.44 -5.59 -4.44
N ALA A 208 -19.40 -5.67 -5.37
CA ALA A 208 -20.67 -6.36 -5.21
C ALA A 208 -20.54 -7.89 -5.03
N MET A 209 -19.38 -8.47 -5.33
CA MET A 209 -19.10 -9.90 -5.11
C MET A 209 -18.67 -10.22 -3.67
N GLY A 210 -18.43 -9.21 -2.82
CA GLY A 210 -18.41 -9.32 -1.37
C GLY A 210 -17.29 -10.18 -0.77
N GLY A 211 -16.16 -9.57 -0.42
CA GLY A 211 -15.16 -10.22 0.46
C GLY A 211 -14.47 -11.45 -0.14
N VAL A 212 -14.25 -11.44 -1.46
CA VAL A 212 -13.55 -12.51 -2.19
C VAL A 212 -12.37 -11.97 -3.03
N MET A 213 -11.49 -12.88 -3.45
CA MET A 213 -10.38 -12.67 -4.38
C MET A 213 -10.43 -13.68 -5.51
N ILE A 214 -9.84 -13.33 -6.65
CA ILE A 214 -9.48 -14.28 -7.71
C ILE A 214 -8.05 -14.77 -7.46
N GLU A 215 -7.85 -16.08 -7.36
CA GLU A 215 -6.56 -16.78 -7.41
C GLU A 215 -6.30 -17.32 -8.82
N PHE A 216 -5.32 -16.73 -9.52
CA PHE A 216 -4.66 -17.34 -10.67
C PHE A 216 -3.42 -18.12 -10.24
N SER A 217 -3.12 -19.18 -10.98
CA SER A 217 -2.00 -20.09 -10.72
C SER A 217 -1.50 -20.61 -12.06
N GLY A 218 -0.26 -20.33 -12.46
CA GLY A 218 0.30 -20.69 -13.77
C GLY A 218 0.27 -22.20 -14.07
N ARG A 219 0.15 -23.05 -13.03
CA ARG A 219 -0.04 -24.50 -13.14
C ARG A 219 -1.51 -24.97 -13.35
N ARG A 220 -2.49 -24.07 -13.40
CA ARG A 220 -3.92 -24.40 -13.57
C ARG A 220 -4.54 -23.56 -14.68
N GLU A 221 -5.33 -24.23 -15.51
CA GLU A 221 -6.01 -23.64 -16.67
C GLU A 221 -7.18 -22.72 -16.29
N LYS A 222 -7.71 -22.85 -15.06
CA LYS A 222 -8.82 -22.03 -14.55
C LYS A 222 -8.51 -21.38 -13.20
N GLU A 223 -8.95 -20.14 -13.08
CA GLU A 223 -8.95 -19.32 -11.88
C GLU A 223 -9.88 -19.88 -10.77
N LYS A 224 -9.63 -19.48 -9.53
CA LYS A 224 -10.49 -19.81 -8.38
C LYS A 224 -10.93 -18.55 -7.66
N ILE A 225 -12.20 -18.50 -7.28
CA ILE A 225 -12.67 -17.52 -6.29
C ILE A 225 -12.37 -18.08 -4.91
N VAL A 226 -11.70 -17.29 -4.07
CA VAL A 226 -11.33 -17.61 -2.68
C VAL A 226 -11.75 -16.45 -1.76
N PRO A 227 -11.92 -16.65 -0.45
CA PRO A 227 -12.18 -15.54 0.47
C PRO A 227 -11.07 -14.47 0.43
N LEU A 228 -11.43 -13.20 0.69
CA LEU A 228 -10.51 -12.07 0.85
C LEU A 228 -9.79 -12.18 2.21
N ASP A 229 -8.88 -13.15 2.27
CA ASP A 229 -8.16 -13.51 3.48
C ASP A 229 -6.88 -12.68 3.63
N SER A 230 -6.81 -11.94 4.73
CA SER A 230 -5.62 -11.21 5.15
C SER A 230 -4.38 -12.08 5.36
N ALA A 231 -4.53 -13.37 5.70
CA ALA A 231 -3.42 -14.31 5.83
C ALA A 231 -2.83 -14.72 4.47
N ILE A 232 -3.65 -14.78 3.41
CA ILE A 232 -3.13 -14.85 2.03
C ILE A 232 -2.33 -13.59 1.73
N LEU A 233 -2.82 -12.41 2.10
CA LEU A 233 -2.15 -11.11 1.85
C LEU A 233 -0.99 -10.78 2.83
N SER A 234 -0.66 -11.66 3.78
CA SER A 234 0.44 -11.48 4.74
C SER A 234 1.55 -12.52 4.64
N LYS A 235 1.39 -13.55 3.80
CA LYS A 235 2.45 -14.54 3.52
C LYS A 235 3.58 -13.89 2.73
N ALA A 236 4.76 -13.85 3.31
CA ALA A 236 5.98 -13.40 2.65
C ALA A 236 6.38 -14.37 1.53
N SER A 237 6.74 -13.83 0.37
CA SER A 237 7.31 -14.59 -0.75
C SER A 237 8.75 -15.00 -0.41
N HIS A 238 8.93 -16.15 0.25
CA HIS A 238 10.24 -16.75 0.43
C HIS A 238 10.66 -17.51 -0.84
N THR A 239 11.39 -16.86 -1.74
CA THR A 239 12.19 -17.52 -2.77
C THR A 239 13.64 -17.65 -2.28
N GLY A 240 13.98 -18.82 -1.75
CA GLY A 240 15.31 -19.17 -1.26
C GLY A 240 15.50 -20.68 -1.27
N SER A 241 16.32 -21.14 -2.21
CA SER A 241 16.76 -22.53 -2.47
C SER A 241 16.72 -23.54 -1.32
N GLU A 242 16.11 -24.70 -1.57
CA GLU A 242 16.54 -25.98 -0.97
C GLU A 242 16.42 -27.10 -2.01
N GLN A 243 17.57 -27.66 -2.41
CA GLN A 243 17.71 -28.87 -3.24
C GLN A 243 18.24 -29.99 -2.31
N PRO A 244 17.85 -31.26 -2.49
CA PRO A 244 17.60 -32.13 -1.34
C PRO A 244 18.83 -32.90 -0.86
N ASP A 245 18.91 -33.08 0.46
CA ASP A 245 19.60 -34.22 1.08
C ASP A 245 18.65 -34.97 2.03
N GLN A 246 18.19 -36.12 1.57
CA GLN A 246 17.88 -37.30 2.40
C GLN A 246 19.11 -38.23 2.37
N PRO A 247 19.28 -39.23 3.27
CA PRO A 247 18.24 -39.88 4.08
C PRO A 247 18.61 -40.26 5.53
N ALA A 248 17.59 -40.63 6.33
CA ALA A 248 17.69 -41.72 7.30
C ALA A 248 16.33 -42.45 7.45
N VAL A 249 16.36 -43.78 7.39
CA VAL A 249 15.20 -44.71 7.36
C VAL A 249 15.49 -45.88 8.31
N THR A 250 14.55 -46.66 8.87
CA THR A 250 13.13 -47.03 8.54
C THR A 250 12.46 -47.47 9.89
N PRO A 251 11.32 -48.21 9.99
CA PRO A 251 10.20 -48.50 9.08
C PRO A 251 8.77 -48.37 9.69
N GLY A 252 7.76 -48.15 8.84
CA GLY A 252 6.34 -48.36 9.17
C GLY A 252 5.54 -48.69 7.90
N ARG A 253 5.28 -49.99 7.68
CA ARG A 253 4.86 -50.54 6.36
C ARG A 253 3.36 -50.87 6.34
N ILE A 254 2.60 -50.23 5.45
CA ILE A 254 1.36 -50.80 4.87
C ILE A 254 1.36 -50.53 3.36
N THR A 255 1.10 -51.58 2.58
CA THR A 255 1.04 -51.58 1.12
C THR A 255 -0.38 -51.37 0.62
N VAL A 256 -0.54 -50.62 -0.47
CA VAL A 256 -1.79 -50.59 -1.25
C VAL A 256 -1.90 -51.86 -2.10
N ALA A 257 -3.09 -52.44 -2.15
CA ALA A 257 -3.52 -53.39 -3.18
C ALA A 257 -4.86 -52.91 -3.74
N GLU A 258 -5.08 -53.10 -5.04
CA GLU A 258 -6.12 -52.39 -5.82
C GLU A 258 -7.47 -53.13 -5.94
N MET A 259 -8.46 -52.40 -6.49
CA MET A 259 -9.70 -52.88 -7.13
C MET A 259 -10.76 -53.55 -6.22
N LYS A 260 -12.05 -53.16 -6.26
CA LYS A 260 -12.93 -53.11 -7.45
C LYS A 260 -14.05 -52.08 -7.36
N ALA A 261 -14.76 -51.89 -8.48
CA ALA A 261 -15.85 -50.94 -8.66
C ALA A 261 -17.25 -51.55 -8.45
N THR A 262 -18.08 -50.84 -7.68
CA THR A 262 -19.57 -50.75 -7.63
C THR A 262 -19.87 -49.71 -6.53
N ASP A 263 -20.90 -48.85 -6.56
CA ASP A 263 -22.06 -48.72 -7.44
C ASP A 263 -22.38 -47.24 -7.76
N ILE A 264 -22.89 -46.99 -8.97
CA ILE A 264 -23.61 -45.76 -9.33
C ILE A 264 -25.11 -46.07 -9.26
N ALA A 265 -25.72 -45.96 -8.07
CA ALA A 265 -27.16 -46.00 -7.91
C ALA A 265 -27.59 -45.36 -6.57
N ASN A 266 -27.97 -44.07 -6.63
CA ASN A 266 -29.11 -43.45 -5.91
C ASN A 266 -28.95 -41.93 -5.79
N ARG A 267 -29.18 -41.23 -6.91
CA ARG A 267 -29.84 -39.92 -6.87
C ARG A 267 -31.24 -40.11 -7.45
N LEU A 268 -32.23 -40.27 -6.57
CA LEU A 268 -33.65 -39.97 -6.77
C LEU A 268 -34.39 -40.54 -5.56
N ASP A 269 -34.69 -39.70 -4.58
CA ASP A 269 -35.98 -39.74 -3.89
C ASP A 269 -36.24 -38.36 -3.28
N VAL A 270 -37.29 -37.74 -3.79
CA VAL A 270 -37.76 -36.40 -3.46
C VAL A 270 -39.16 -36.56 -2.87
N VAL A 271 -39.46 -35.79 -1.82
CA VAL A 271 -40.76 -35.75 -1.09
C VAL A 271 -41.09 -36.99 -0.25
N SER A 272 -40.88 -36.85 1.07
CA SER A 272 -41.74 -37.35 2.15
C SER A 272 -41.24 -36.85 3.51
N GLN A 273 -41.52 -35.59 3.86
CA GLN A 273 -41.34 -35.13 5.24
C GLN A 273 -42.62 -35.44 6.05
N PRO A 274 -42.54 -36.16 7.18
CA PRO A 274 -43.67 -36.27 8.09
C PRO A 274 -43.94 -34.93 8.78
N ALA A 275 -45.21 -34.64 9.04
CA ALA A 275 -45.62 -33.38 9.68
C ALA A 275 -44.97 -33.22 11.06
N GLN A 276 -44.31 -32.09 11.28
CA GLN A 276 -43.74 -31.75 12.58
C GLN A 276 -44.85 -31.54 13.62
N SER A 277 -44.64 -32.04 14.83
CA SER A 277 -45.56 -31.85 15.95
C SER A 277 -45.63 -30.38 16.34
N ILE A 278 -46.84 -29.82 16.33
CA ILE A 278 -47.10 -28.44 16.77
C ILE A 278 -46.85 -28.40 18.29
N GLN A 279 -45.82 -27.67 18.72
CA GLN A 279 -45.58 -27.45 20.15
C GLN A 279 -46.56 -26.42 20.72
N PRO A 280 -46.96 -26.52 22.01
CA PRO A 280 -47.81 -25.54 22.64
C PRO A 280 -47.19 -24.14 22.62
N ILE A 281 -48.00 -23.14 22.25
CA ILE A 281 -47.59 -21.73 22.26
C ILE A 281 -47.25 -21.33 23.70
N GLN A 282 -46.00 -20.93 23.96
CA GLN A 282 -45.62 -20.40 25.27
C GLN A 282 -46.27 -19.03 25.50
N PRO A 283 -46.69 -18.70 26.74
CA PRO A 283 -47.25 -17.40 27.06
C PRO A 283 -46.22 -16.29 26.79
N ILE A 284 -46.65 -15.23 26.12
CA ILE A 284 -45.83 -14.07 25.76
C ILE A 284 -45.30 -13.43 27.05
N GLN A 285 -43.98 -13.43 27.23
CA GLN A 285 -43.38 -12.73 28.37
C GLN A 285 -43.49 -11.21 28.19
N PRO A 286 -43.66 -10.42 29.27
CA PRO A 286 -43.68 -8.97 29.19
C PRO A 286 -42.40 -8.45 28.55
N ILE A 287 -42.54 -7.59 27.54
CA ILE A 287 -41.41 -6.93 26.90
C ILE A 287 -40.66 -6.10 27.97
N PRO A 288 -39.35 -6.29 28.17
CA PRO A 288 -38.60 -5.47 29.11
C PRO A 288 -38.72 -3.98 28.76
N PRO A 289 -38.74 -3.07 29.76
CA PRO A 289 -38.79 -1.64 29.46
C PRO A 289 -37.61 -1.24 28.59
N VAL A 290 -37.89 -0.55 27.48
CA VAL A 290 -36.88 -0.05 26.54
C VAL A 290 -35.94 0.86 27.31
N GLN A 291 -34.68 0.45 27.47
CA GLN A 291 -33.67 1.27 28.12
C GLN A 291 -33.42 2.54 27.28
N PRO A 292 -33.19 3.71 27.91
CA PRO A 292 -32.84 4.91 27.17
C PRO A 292 -31.61 4.66 26.30
N ILE A 293 -31.71 4.95 25.00
CA ILE A 293 -30.56 4.90 24.10
C ILE A 293 -29.51 5.87 24.65
N PRO A 294 -28.28 5.43 24.94
CA PRO A 294 -27.22 6.33 25.41
C PRO A 294 -27.01 7.47 24.41
N PRO A 295 -26.70 8.70 24.87
CA PRO A 295 -26.43 9.80 23.96
C PRO A 295 -25.29 9.42 23.02
N VAL A 296 -25.54 9.52 21.71
CA VAL A 296 -24.55 9.23 20.68
C VAL A 296 -23.43 10.24 20.83
N LEU A 297 -22.27 9.78 21.32
CA LEU A 297 -21.03 10.57 21.31
C LEU A 297 -20.76 11.08 19.89
N PRO A 298 -20.35 12.35 19.72
CA PRO A 298 -20.02 12.86 18.39
C PRO A 298 -18.95 11.95 17.77
N PRO A 299 -19.10 11.57 16.48
CA PRO A 299 -18.15 10.68 15.84
C PRO A 299 -16.77 11.33 15.84
N SER A 300 -15.76 10.56 16.25
CA SER A 300 -14.37 11.01 16.20
C SER A 300 -14.05 11.56 14.80
N PRO A 301 -13.36 12.71 14.66
CA PRO A 301 -12.91 13.20 13.36
C PRO A 301 -11.90 12.22 12.71
N PHE A 302 -11.44 11.24 13.47
CA PHE A 302 -10.62 10.14 13.04
C PHE A 302 -11.42 8.85 12.84
N ALA A 303 -10.85 7.93 12.05
CA ALA A 303 -11.20 6.52 12.14
C ALA A 303 -9.93 5.66 12.16
N TRP A 304 -9.89 4.68 13.05
CA TRP A 304 -8.85 3.67 13.04
C TRP A 304 -9.25 2.54 12.08
N ALA A 305 -8.37 2.18 11.16
CA ALA A 305 -8.46 0.95 10.41
C ALA A 305 -7.43 -0.05 10.92
N ARG A 306 -7.72 -1.35 10.78
CA ARG A 306 -6.74 -2.43 10.90
C ARG A 306 -6.36 -3.04 9.56
N TRP A 307 -5.14 -3.54 9.48
CA TRP A 307 -4.60 -4.26 8.33
C TRP A 307 -4.85 -5.77 8.43
N GLY A 308 -6.12 -6.18 8.49
CA GLY A 308 -6.52 -7.60 8.52
C GLY A 308 -8.04 -7.80 8.68
N GLY A 309 -8.52 -9.04 8.57
CA GLY A 309 -9.91 -9.39 8.94
C GLY A 309 -10.17 -9.09 10.43
N GLN A 310 -11.43 -9.04 10.90
CA GLN A 310 -11.75 -8.54 12.25
C GLN A 310 -11.28 -9.44 13.41
N LEU A 311 -11.07 -8.87 14.61
CA LEU A 311 -11.05 -9.61 15.88
C LEU A 311 -12.44 -9.53 16.54
N PRO A 312 -12.88 -10.54 17.32
CA PRO A 312 -14.21 -10.57 17.96
C PRO A 312 -14.48 -9.49 19.04
N VAL A 313 -13.50 -8.64 19.30
CA VAL A 313 -13.33 -7.85 20.53
C VAL A 313 -12.62 -6.51 20.23
N ASP A 314 -12.52 -6.17 18.95
CA ASP A 314 -11.95 -4.91 18.47
C ASP A 314 -13.05 -3.85 18.38
N THR A 315 -12.97 -2.84 19.25
CA THR A 315 -14.02 -1.82 19.46
C THR A 315 -13.60 -0.42 19.02
N LEU A 316 -12.31 -0.21 18.70
CA LEU A 316 -11.76 1.07 18.29
C LEU A 316 -11.41 1.09 16.80
N SER A 317 -10.95 -0.03 16.23
CA SER A 317 -10.63 -0.14 14.81
C SER A 317 -11.77 -0.76 14.00
N GLN A 318 -12.02 -0.21 12.82
CA GLN A 318 -13.10 -0.60 11.92
C GLN A 318 -12.56 -1.09 10.56
N PRO A 319 -13.38 -1.73 9.72
CA PRO A 319 -12.98 -2.13 8.38
C PRO A 319 -12.46 -0.93 7.57
N TYR A 320 -11.38 -1.15 6.81
CA TYR A 320 -10.70 -0.07 6.06
C TYR A 320 -11.66 0.74 5.17
N ALA A 321 -12.62 0.08 4.53
CA ALA A 321 -13.61 0.71 3.65
C ALA A 321 -14.43 1.80 4.37
N GLU A 322 -14.81 1.56 5.63
CA GLU A 322 -15.52 2.53 6.46
C GLU A 322 -14.57 3.62 6.99
N ALA A 323 -13.34 3.24 7.36
CA ALA A 323 -12.35 4.19 7.87
C ALA A 323 -11.96 5.24 6.81
N ARG A 324 -11.79 4.83 5.54
CA ARG A 324 -11.45 5.71 4.41
C ARG A 324 -12.59 6.62 3.93
N ALA A 325 -13.82 6.44 4.41
CA ALA A 325 -14.97 7.19 3.94
C ALA A 325 -14.79 8.70 4.24
N GLY A 326 -14.51 9.49 3.19
CA GLY A 326 -14.20 10.91 3.30
C GLY A 326 -12.88 11.26 4.01
N ARG A 327 -11.93 10.31 4.11
CA ARG A 327 -10.69 10.47 4.90
C ARG A 327 -9.46 9.88 4.22
N ASP A 328 -8.30 10.48 4.48
CA ASP A 328 -6.98 10.04 4.04
C ASP A 328 -6.21 9.31 5.16
N VAL A 329 -5.37 8.33 4.78
CA VAL A 329 -4.39 7.72 5.70
C VAL A 329 -3.40 8.80 6.15
N THR A 330 -3.32 9.01 7.46
CA THR A 330 -2.49 10.07 8.06
C THR A 330 -1.21 9.50 8.69
N ILE A 331 -1.34 8.45 9.48
CA ILE A 331 -0.25 7.67 10.08
C ILE A 331 -0.64 6.19 10.12
N GLY A 332 0.31 5.30 10.39
CA GLY A 332 0.02 3.88 10.61
C GLY A 332 1.26 3.09 10.99
N ASN A 333 1.03 1.82 11.32
CA ASN A 333 2.06 0.80 11.46
C ASN A 333 1.64 -0.46 10.69
N LYS A 334 2.29 -1.60 10.98
CA LYS A 334 1.98 -2.91 10.38
C LYS A 334 0.55 -3.42 10.69
N TYR A 335 -0.09 -2.90 11.73
CA TYR A 335 -1.37 -3.41 12.26
C TYR A 335 -2.53 -2.43 12.09
N PHE A 336 -2.27 -1.12 12.23
CA PHE A 336 -3.27 -0.06 12.25
C PHE A 336 -2.93 1.10 11.31
N ALA A 337 -3.96 1.85 10.93
CA ALA A 337 -3.84 3.13 10.25
C ALA A 337 -4.86 4.13 10.77
N LEU A 338 -4.42 5.37 11.01
CA LEU A 338 -5.26 6.48 11.37
C LEU A 338 -5.76 7.19 10.11
N PHE A 339 -7.06 7.31 9.97
CA PHE A 339 -7.71 8.11 8.94
C PHE A 339 -8.14 9.45 9.51
N ARG A 340 -7.89 10.53 8.76
CA ARG A 340 -8.34 11.89 9.09
C ARG A 340 -8.96 12.53 7.83
N ALA A 341 -9.94 13.40 8.01
CA ALA A 341 -10.51 14.16 6.88
C ALA A 341 -9.39 14.95 6.16
N PRO A 342 -9.41 15.04 4.81
CA PRO A 342 -8.43 15.82 4.06
C PRO A 342 -8.43 17.26 4.53
N SER A 343 -7.32 17.69 5.12
CA SER A 343 -7.14 19.05 5.59
C SER A 343 -6.68 19.89 4.40
N ALA A 344 -7.47 20.88 3.98
CA ALA A 344 -6.88 21.98 3.21
C ALA A 344 -5.76 22.58 4.07
N LEU A 345 -4.59 22.88 3.47
CA LEU A 345 -3.37 23.34 4.15
C LEU A 345 -3.46 24.80 4.67
N THR A 346 -4.65 25.22 5.07
CA THR A 346 -4.93 26.47 5.79
C THR A 346 -4.77 26.20 7.28
N GLY A 347 -3.97 27.04 7.94
CA GLY A 347 -3.44 26.79 9.27
C GLY A 347 -4.48 26.31 10.28
N LEU A 348 -4.14 25.22 10.94
CA LEU A 348 -4.71 24.81 12.22
C LEU A 348 -4.73 26.06 13.13
N GLU A 349 -5.92 26.63 13.41
CA GLU A 349 -6.06 27.84 14.26
C GLU A 349 -5.86 27.49 15.74
N LEU A 350 -4.67 26.96 16.02
CA LEU A 350 -4.16 26.64 17.32
C LEU A 350 -3.95 27.94 18.08
N ARG A 351 -4.93 28.30 18.90
CA ARG A 351 -4.76 29.29 19.96
C ARG A 351 -3.51 28.92 20.76
N ALA A 352 -2.46 29.73 20.63
CA ALA A 352 -1.14 29.43 21.17
C ALA A 352 -1.20 29.08 22.66
N GLY A 353 -0.50 28.01 23.05
CA GLY A 353 -0.49 27.49 24.40
C GLY A 353 -0.39 25.97 24.45
N ALA A 354 -0.25 25.45 25.67
CA ALA A 354 -0.14 24.03 25.95
C ALA A 354 -1.43 23.48 26.56
N TYR A 355 -1.90 22.36 26.00
CA TYR A 355 -3.17 21.75 26.36
C TYR A 355 -2.98 20.26 26.64
N ASP A 356 -3.63 19.81 27.71
CA ASP A 356 -3.73 18.39 28.04
C ASP A 356 -4.96 17.79 27.35
N PHE A 357 -4.92 16.48 27.11
CA PHE A 357 -6.02 15.72 26.54
C PHE A 357 -6.52 14.67 27.54
N ASN A 358 -7.82 14.40 27.49
CA ASN A 358 -8.45 13.23 28.09
C ASN A 358 -8.37 12.06 27.11
N LEU A 359 -7.99 10.89 27.60
CA LEU A 359 -8.18 9.64 26.85
C LEU A 359 -9.68 9.37 26.73
N ALA A 360 -10.17 9.19 25.50
CA ALA A 360 -11.57 8.91 25.21
C ALA A 360 -11.81 7.42 24.92
N ARG A 361 -10.90 6.78 24.18
CA ARG A 361 -10.90 5.35 23.88
C ARG A 361 -9.47 4.85 23.71
N ASP A 362 -9.20 3.62 24.11
CA ASP A 362 -7.96 2.91 23.84
C ASP A 362 -8.19 1.48 23.38
N GLN A 363 -7.13 0.89 22.84
CA GLN A 363 -7.01 -0.54 22.59
C GLN A 363 -5.53 -0.88 22.54
N VAL A 364 -5.11 -1.92 23.28
CA VAL A 364 -3.71 -2.37 23.32
C VAL A 364 -3.64 -3.89 23.16
N HIS A 365 -2.64 -4.35 22.42
CA HIS A 365 -2.36 -5.75 22.13
C HIS A 365 -0.93 -6.08 22.48
N PHE A 366 -0.67 -7.30 22.94
CA PHE A 366 0.70 -7.78 23.18
C PHE A 366 1.06 -8.93 22.22
N VAL A 367 2.19 -8.77 21.53
CA VAL A 367 2.72 -9.73 20.55
C VAL A 367 4.01 -10.33 21.08
N GLY A 368 3.94 -11.57 21.55
CA GLY A 368 5.12 -12.30 22.03
C GLY A 368 6.15 -12.57 20.92
N ASN A 369 7.42 -12.71 21.30
CA ASN A 369 8.50 -13.05 20.38
C ASN A 369 8.18 -14.33 19.57
N GLY A 370 8.45 -14.30 18.26
CA GLY A 370 8.13 -15.40 17.34
C GLY A 370 6.64 -15.61 17.05
N SER A 371 5.74 -14.86 17.69
CA SER A 371 4.29 -14.97 17.46
C SER A 371 3.82 -14.04 16.33
N SER A 372 2.91 -14.53 15.50
CA SER A 372 2.12 -13.68 14.60
C SER A 372 0.81 -13.29 15.26
N TRP A 373 0.29 -12.11 14.96
CA TRP A 373 -0.97 -11.53 15.45
C TRP A 373 -2.24 -12.34 15.10
N GLN A 374 -2.08 -13.50 14.46
CA GLN A 374 -3.15 -14.36 13.95
C GLN A 374 -3.50 -15.52 14.88
N THR A 375 -2.84 -15.66 16.04
CA THR A 375 -3.32 -16.56 17.09
C THR A 375 -4.50 -15.92 17.82
N GLN A 376 -5.64 -16.61 17.81
CA GLN A 376 -6.87 -16.24 18.51
C GLN A 376 -6.69 -16.14 20.04
N ASP A 377 -5.53 -16.58 20.54
CA ASP A 377 -5.11 -16.61 21.94
C ASP A 377 -4.17 -15.45 22.35
N SER A 378 -3.90 -14.47 21.48
CA SER A 378 -3.14 -13.26 21.86
C SER A 378 -4.06 -12.35 22.70
N PRO A 379 -3.86 -12.22 24.03
CA PRO A 379 -4.77 -11.43 24.86
C PRO A 379 -4.55 -9.94 24.61
N PHE A 380 -5.58 -9.14 24.85
CA PHE A 380 -5.39 -7.70 24.95
C PHE A 380 -4.42 -7.38 26.08
N ALA A 381 -3.54 -6.43 25.82
CA ALA A 381 -2.90 -5.69 26.89
C ALA A 381 -3.87 -4.62 27.41
N LYS A 382 -3.67 -4.19 28.64
CA LYS A 382 -4.38 -3.06 29.22
C LYS A 382 -3.53 -1.79 29.10
N LEU A 383 -4.17 -0.66 28.82
CA LEU A 383 -3.63 0.66 29.11
C LEU A 383 -4.06 1.01 30.55
N ASP A 384 -3.09 1.10 31.47
CA ASP A 384 -3.34 1.30 32.90
C ASP A 384 -3.44 2.79 33.25
N ALA A 385 -2.56 3.60 32.67
CA ALA A 385 -2.57 5.05 32.75
C ALA A 385 -2.09 5.65 31.44
N ALA A 386 -2.61 6.82 31.08
CA ALA A 386 -2.24 7.49 29.85
C ALA A 386 -2.40 9.01 29.99
N THR A 387 -1.39 9.77 29.56
CA THR A 387 -1.48 11.22 29.41
C THR A 387 -0.94 11.65 28.05
N LEU A 388 -1.58 12.66 27.46
CA LEU A 388 -1.12 13.33 26.26
C LEU A 388 -1.23 14.84 26.48
N ARG A 389 -0.12 15.54 26.27
CA ARG A 389 -0.02 17.00 26.29
C ARG A 389 0.55 17.48 24.98
N VAL A 390 0.01 18.58 24.45
CA VAL A 390 0.51 19.23 23.23
C VAL A 390 0.69 20.72 23.47
N ASP A 391 1.92 21.21 23.29
CA ASP A 391 2.29 22.62 23.29
C ASP A 391 2.33 23.14 21.86
N PHE A 392 1.34 23.97 21.51
CA PHE A 392 1.26 24.57 20.18
C PHE A 392 2.13 25.82 20.01
N ALA A 393 2.64 26.40 21.09
CA ALA A 393 3.60 27.49 21.04
C ALA A 393 5.02 26.97 20.79
N GLN A 394 5.42 25.87 21.46
CA GLN A 394 6.69 25.19 21.23
C GLN A 394 6.65 24.21 20.05
N ARG A 395 5.46 23.81 19.59
CA ARG A 395 5.22 22.76 18.58
C ARG A 395 5.76 21.40 19.03
N GLU A 396 5.49 21.05 20.28
CA GLU A 396 5.93 19.81 20.91
C GLU A 396 4.76 19.04 21.50
N PHE A 397 4.88 17.72 21.57
CA PHE A 397 4.00 16.87 22.36
C PHE A 397 4.81 16.12 23.42
N ALA A 398 4.13 15.72 24.49
CA ALA A 398 4.63 14.77 25.48
C ALA A 398 3.53 13.76 25.79
N THR A 399 3.90 12.48 25.88
CA THR A 399 3.00 11.40 26.26
C THR A 399 3.67 10.49 27.28
N HIS A 400 2.89 10.05 28.25
CA HIS A 400 3.26 9.02 29.23
C HIS A 400 2.20 7.94 29.19
N LEU A 401 2.60 6.68 28.98
CA LEU A 401 1.72 5.54 28.83
C LEU A 401 2.20 4.40 29.73
N GLU A 402 1.35 3.95 30.65
CA GLU A 402 1.55 2.73 31.43
C GLU A 402 0.66 1.62 30.86
N MET A 403 1.22 0.45 30.60
CA MET A 403 0.50 -0.69 30.02
C MET A 403 0.91 -2.01 30.67
N SER A 404 0.01 -2.98 30.71
CA SER A 404 0.29 -4.29 31.30
C SER A 404 -0.30 -5.45 30.50
N HIS A 405 0.37 -6.60 30.59
CA HIS A 405 -0.10 -7.86 30.02
C HIS A 405 0.43 -9.06 30.83
N PRO A 406 -0.36 -10.12 31.10
CA PRO A 406 0.04 -11.21 32.00
C PRO A 406 1.35 -11.92 31.65
N GLN A 407 1.72 -12.00 30.36
CA GLN A 407 2.99 -12.61 29.92
C GLN A 407 4.17 -11.63 29.88
N ALA A 408 3.90 -10.32 29.89
CA ALA A 408 4.90 -9.27 29.65
C ALA A 408 5.24 -8.44 30.89
N GLY A 409 4.40 -8.51 31.93
CA GLY A 409 4.44 -7.60 33.07
C GLY A 409 3.87 -6.23 32.74
N ALA A 410 4.24 -5.23 33.54
CA ALA A 410 3.97 -3.82 33.29
C ALA A 410 5.11 -3.18 32.49
N ALA A 411 4.78 -2.22 31.62
CA ALA A 411 5.72 -1.44 30.83
C ALA A 411 5.28 0.03 30.77
N VAL A 412 6.26 0.93 30.69
CA VAL A 412 6.03 2.37 30.56
C VAL A 412 6.65 2.86 29.26
N LEU A 413 5.95 3.71 28.52
CA LEU A 413 6.45 4.46 27.37
C LEU A 413 6.32 5.96 27.63
N ASP A 414 7.46 6.62 27.82
CA ASP A 414 7.59 8.07 27.95
C ASP A 414 8.24 8.62 26.68
N LEU A 415 7.51 9.44 25.92
CA LEU A 415 8.00 10.03 24.68
C LEU A 415 7.57 11.48 24.54
N SER A 416 8.48 12.32 24.05
CA SER A 416 8.22 13.69 23.63
C SER A 416 8.87 13.95 22.28
N GLY A 417 8.33 14.92 21.53
CA GLY A 417 8.85 15.24 20.21
C GLY A 417 8.06 16.30 19.47
N PRO A 418 8.39 16.55 18.19
CA PRO A 418 7.83 17.65 17.42
C PRO A 418 6.40 17.38 16.91
N VAL A 419 5.66 18.47 16.72
CA VAL A 419 4.35 18.55 16.07
C VAL A 419 4.51 19.34 14.77
N GLN A 420 4.16 18.73 13.64
CA GLN A 420 4.20 19.35 12.31
C GLN A 420 3.04 20.35 12.14
N ASP A 421 3.19 21.32 11.22
CA ASP A 421 2.15 22.33 10.90
C ASP A 421 0.79 21.72 10.47
N ASN A 422 0.81 20.49 9.96
CA ASN A 422 -0.38 19.72 9.58
C ASN A 422 -1.01 18.93 10.75
N GLY A 423 -0.53 19.14 11.99
CA GLY A 423 -0.99 18.47 13.20
C GLY A 423 -0.50 17.03 13.38
N ILE A 424 0.43 16.53 12.55
CA ILE A 424 1.03 15.19 12.74
C ILE A 424 2.19 15.29 13.73
N PHE A 425 2.23 14.39 14.71
CA PHE A 425 3.27 14.32 15.73
C PHE A 425 3.83 12.90 15.87
N GLY A 426 5.02 12.77 16.46
CA GLY A 426 5.61 11.46 16.72
C GLY A 426 7.06 11.53 17.19
N ALA A 427 7.48 10.46 17.87
CA ALA A 427 8.81 10.29 18.42
C ALA A 427 9.16 8.79 18.48
N GLN A 428 10.45 8.48 18.55
CA GLN A 428 10.96 7.13 18.73
C GLN A 428 12.24 7.17 19.54
N ASP A 429 12.41 6.21 20.43
CA ASP A 429 13.64 5.97 21.20
C ASP A 429 14.00 4.48 21.19
N ALA A 430 14.81 4.03 22.15
CA ALA A 430 15.16 2.62 22.30
C ALA A 430 14.11 1.77 23.05
N ALA A 431 13.12 2.40 23.69
CA ALA A 431 12.04 1.71 24.39
C ALA A 431 10.82 1.48 23.48
N GLY A 432 10.56 2.40 22.54
CA GLY A 432 9.43 2.30 21.64
C GLY A 432 9.26 3.49 20.71
N LYS A 433 8.06 3.60 20.13
CA LYS A 433 7.69 4.70 19.24
C LYS A 433 6.24 5.12 19.42
N VAL A 434 5.98 6.39 19.14
CA VAL A 434 4.65 7.01 19.12
C VAL A 434 4.50 7.75 17.79
N ALA A 435 3.32 7.64 17.18
CA ALA A 435 2.90 8.51 16.10
C ALA A 435 1.44 8.93 16.34
N GLY A 436 1.12 10.19 16.09
CA GLY A 436 -0.23 10.70 16.24
C GLY A 436 -0.58 11.78 15.23
N ALA A 437 -1.86 12.14 15.20
CA ALA A 437 -2.34 13.29 14.46
C ALA A 437 -3.45 14.00 15.24
N LEU A 438 -3.51 15.32 15.07
CA LEU A 438 -4.54 16.20 15.62
C LEU A 438 -5.66 16.43 14.60
N SER A 439 -6.87 16.72 15.08
CA SER A 439 -7.96 17.20 14.24
C SER A 439 -7.65 18.63 13.75
N THR A 440 -8.37 19.09 12.73
CA THR A 440 -8.12 20.42 12.10
C THR A 440 -8.41 21.61 13.01
N ASP A 441 -9.17 21.41 14.08
CA ASP A 441 -9.45 22.37 15.16
C ASP A 441 -8.55 22.19 16.39
N GLY A 442 -7.68 21.17 16.40
CA GLY A 442 -6.84 20.81 17.54
C GLY A 442 -7.59 20.31 18.77
N ALA A 443 -8.89 19.99 18.66
CA ALA A 443 -9.74 19.54 19.77
C ALA A 443 -9.64 18.03 20.04
N HIS A 444 -9.17 17.23 19.08
CA HIS A 444 -9.01 15.79 19.21
C HIS A 444 -7.61 15.34 18.74
N ALA A 445 -7.14 14.22 19.26
CA ALA A 445 -5.97 13.53 18.73
C ALA A 445 -6.22 12.03 18.57
N GLY A 446 -5.70 11.42 17.51
CA GLY A 446 -5.54 9.99 17.40
C GLY A 446 -4.06 9.66 17.52
N MET A 447 -3.69 8.69 18.36
CA MET A 447 -2.29 8.27 18.56
C MET A 447 -2.15 6.75 18.56
N LEU A 448 -1.14 6.24 17.83
CA LEU A 448 -0.66 4.86 17.92
C LEU A 448 0.69 4.82 18.62
N PHE A 449 0.96 3.71 19.29
CA PHE A 449 2.24 3.49 19.96
C PHE A 449 2.70 2.03 19.85
N GLU A 450 4.01 1.82 19.98
CA GLU A 450 4.63 0.52 20.15
C GLU A 450 5.68 0.57 21.26
N ARG A 451 5.73 -0.43 22.14
CA ARG A 451 6.66 -0.53 23.27
C ARG A 451 7.31 -1.92 23.28
N GLU A 452 8.62 -1.98 23.08
CA GLU A 452 9.39 -3.24 22.95
C GLU A 452 9.93 -3.71 24.30
N VAL A 453 9.41 -4.83 24.81
CA VAL A 453 9.88 -5.47 26.05
C VAL A 453 10.55 -6.82 25.74
N GLN A 454 11.28 -7.37 26.71
CA GLN A 454 12.03 -8.62 26.51
C GLN A 454 11.16 -9.79 26.00
N ALA A 455 9.89 -9.84 26.38
CA ALA A 455 8.95 -10.89 25.99
C ALA A 455 8.32 -10.69 24.59
N GLY A 456 8.37 -9.47 24.02
CA GLY A 456 7.59 -9.11 22.83
C GLY A 456 7.26 -7.61 22.75
N THR A 457 6.30 -7.24 21.92
CA THR A 457 5.95 -5.83 21.67
C THR A 457 4.49 -5.55 22.03
N PHE A 458 4.26 -4.49 22.80
CA PHE A 458 2.93 -3.90 22.94
C PHE A 458 2.65 -3.02 21.72
N HIS A 459 1.45 -3.12 21.15
CA HIS A 459 0.95 -2.24 20.10
C HIS A 459 -0.39 -1.66 20.54
N GLY A 460 -0.54 -0.34 20.53
CA GLY A 460 -1.79 0.30 20.92
C GLY A 460 -2.21 1.43 20.00
N ILE A 461 -3.51 1.70 20.01
CA ILE A 461 -4.17 2.83 19.37
C ILE A 461 -5.10 3.52 20.37
N THR A 462 -5.23 4.83 20.26
CA THR A 462 -5.92 5.68 21.24
C THR A 462 -6.57 6.88 20.56
N ASP A 463 -7.76 7.23 21.04
CA ASP A 463 -8.47 8.47 20.71
C ASP A 463 -8.51 9.37 21.94
N TRP A 464 -8.30 10.67 21.71
CA TRP A 464 -8.14 11.69 22.73
C TRP A 464 -9.02 12.90 22.42
N THR A 465 -9.50 13.57 23.47
CA THR A 465 -10.22 14.84 23.36
C THR A 465 -9.61 15.86 24.32
N LYS A 466 -9.38 17.08 23.84
CA LYS A 466 -8.78 18.19 24.56
C LYS A 466 -9.56 18.52 25.85
N LYS A 467 -8.84 18.84 26.93
CA LYS A 467 -9.42 19.28 28.21
C LYS A 467 -9.94 20.71 28.15
#